data_AF-A0A6G1ABF4-F1
#
_entry.id   AF-A0A6G1ABF4-F1
#
_cell.length_a   1.000
_cell.length_b   1.000
_cell.length_c   1.000
_cell.angle_alpha   90.00
_cell.angle_beta   90.00
_cell.angle_gamma   90.00
#
_symmetry.space_group_name_H-M   'P 1'
#
loop_
_entity.id
_entity.type
_entity.pdbx_description
1 polymer ?
#
loop_
_entity_poly.entity_id
_entity_poly.type
_entity_poly.pdbx_seq_one_letter_code
_entity_poly.pdbx_strand_id
1 'polypeptide(L)'
;IEEGKRRIGDLEDTIIEKEEAEKKRGKLIQQHKRRVRELSDTIKWNNICIIGIPEEEERGKGAERVLEQIIAENFPNLGKETDIEIQEAQRNPLRHNLNRSSA
;
A
#
# COMPACT_ATOMS: atom_id res chain seq x y z
N ILE A 1 -25.19 -6.52 -51.57
CA ILE A 1 -24.10 -5.52 -51.40
C ILE A 1 -24.51 -4.46 -50.37
N GLU A 2 -25.63 -3.76 -50.54
CA GLU A 2 -26.08 -2.71 -49.58
C GLU A 2 -26.38 -3.20 -48.17
N GLU A 3 -26.95 -4.41 -48.00
CA GLU A 3 -27.14 -5.01 -46.68
C GLU A 3 -25.81 -5.26 -45.95
N GLY A 4 -24.77 -5.67 -46.69
CA GLY A 4 -23.44 -5.88 -46.12
C GLY A 4 -22.79 -4.57 -45.68
N LYS A 5 -22.97 -3.49 -46.45
CA LYS A 5 -22.47 -2.16 -46.11
C LYS A 5 -23.12 -1.60 -44.85
N ARG A 6 -24.44 -1.75 -44.69
CA ARG A 6 -25.14 -1.31 -43.47
C ARG A 6 -24.62 -2.02 -42.22
N ARG A 7 -24.46 -3.34 -42.29
CA ARG A 7 -23.92 -4.14 -41.17
C ARG A 7 -22.48 -3.75 -40.79
N ILE A 8 -21.67 -3.35 -41.77
CA ILE A 8 -20.31 -2.86 -41.52
C ILE A 8 -20.37 -1.51 -40.80
N GLY A 9 -21.24 -0.58 -41.24
CA GLY A 9 -21.43 0.71 -40.57
C GLY A 9 -21.91 0.56 -39.12
N ASP A 10 -22.90 -0.29 -38.87
CA ASP A 10 -23.40 -0.55 -37.50
C ASP A 10 -22.31 -1.12 -36.59
N LEU A 11 -21.41 -1.95 -37.14
CA LEU A 11 -20.28 -2.51 -36.41
C LEU A 11 -19.19 -1.46 -36.13
N GLU A 12 -18.90 -0.58 -37.09
CA GLU A 12 -17.98 0.54 -36.94
C GLU A 12 -18.44 1.50 -35.82
N ASP A 13 -19.73 1.86 -35.82
CA ASP A 13 -20.32 2.70 -34.78
C ASP A 13 -20.20 2.03 -33.39
N THR A 14 -20.50 0.72 -33.32
CA THR A 14 -20.36 -0.06 -32.08
C THR A 14 -18.91 -0.10 -31.58
N ILE A 15 -17.92 -0.17 -32.47
CA ILE A 15 -16.50 -0.16 -32.11
C ILE A 15 -16.12 1.19 -31.53
N ILE A 16 -16.52 2.30 -32.17
CA ILE A 16 -16.23 3.66 -31.70
C ILE A 16 -16.83 3.87 -30.30
N GLU A 17 -18.08 3.45 -30.07
CA GLU A 17 -18.73 3.55 -28.75
C GLU A 17 -17.96 2.77 -27.67
N LYS A 18 -17.47 1.57 -27.99
CA LYS A 18 -16.67 0.76 -27.08
C LYS A 18 -15.33 1.42 -26.76
N GLU A 19 -14.63 1.95 -27.75
CA GLU A 19 -13.36 2.66 -27.54
C GLU A 19 -13.54 3.89 -26.62
N GLU A 20 -14.61 4.65 -26.81
CA GLU A 20 -14.93 5.77 -25.92
C GLU A 20 -15.23 5.30 -24.49
N ALA A 21 -16.01 4.22 -24.34
CA ALA A 21 -16.33 3.64 -23.05
C ALA A 21 -15.06 3.14 -22.33
N GLU A 22 -14.14 2.49 -23.04
CA GLU A 22 -12.86 2.06 -22.49
C GLU A 22 -11.97 3.22 -22.07
N LYS A 23 -11.92 4.29 -22.88
CA LYS A 23 -11.20 5.53 -22.53
C LYS A 23 -11.76 6.17 -21.25
N LYS A 24 -13.10 6.22 -21.10
CA LYS A 24 -13.76 6.69 -19.88
C LYS A 24 -13.42 5.80 -18.69
N ARG A 25 -13.47 4.47 -18.86
CA ARG A 25 -13.08 3.49 -17.82
C ARG A 25 -11.61 3.66 -17.39
N GLY A 26 -10.71 3.87 -18.34
CA GLY A 26 -9.29 4.11 -18.07
C GLY A 26 -9.05 5.35 -17.21
N LYS A 27 -9.73 6.46 -17.52
CA LYS A 27 -9.68 7.69 -16.69
C LYS A 27 -10.19 7.45 -15.27
N LEU A 28 -11.29 6.71 -15.11
CA LEU A 28 -11.83 6.36 -13.79
C LEU A 28 -10.85 5.50 -12.99
N ILE A 29 -10.25 4.47 -13.60
CA ILE A 29 -9.23 3.64 -12.95
C ILE A 29 -8.05 4.49 -12.48
N GLN A 30 -7.57 5.41 -13.32
CA GLN A 30 -6.47 6.29 -12.96
C GLN A 30 -6.83 7.21 -11.78
N GLN A 31 -8.06 7.73 -11.77
CA GLN A 31 -8.56 8.55 -10.66
C GLN A 31 -8.68 7.75 -9.37
N HIS A 32 -9.25 6.55 -9.42
CA HIS A 32 -9.35 5.66 -8.26
C HIS A 32 -7.98 5.27 -7.72
N LYS A 33 -7.02 4.95 -8.60
CA LYS A 33 -5.63 4.65 -8.19
C LYS A 33 -4.99 5.83 -7.47
N ARG A 34 -5.26 7.07 -7.90
CA ARG A 34 -4.78 8.26 -7.19
C ARG A 34 -5.42 8.37 -5.80
N ARG A 35 -6.75 8.27 -5.70
CA ARG A 35 -7.46 8.34 -4.42
C ARG A 35 -7.02 7.26 -3.44
N VAL A 36 -6.79 6.03 -3.91
CA VAL A 36 -6.29 4.93 -3.06
C VAL A 36 -4.91 5.26 -2.49
N ARG A 37 -4.02 5.91 -3.27
CA ARG A 37 -2.73 6.37 -2.75
C ARG A 37 -2.90 7.47 -1.70
N GLU A 38 -3.67 8.50 -2.01
CA GLU A 38 -3.94 9.61 -1.08
C GLU A 38 -4.51 9.10 0.26
N LEU A 39 -5.47 8.15 0.22
CA LEU A 39 -6.02 7.52 1.41
C LEU A 39 -5.00 6.66 2.15
N SER A 40 -4.19 5.86 1.42
CA SER A 40 -3.13 5.06 2.03
C SER A 40 -2.10 5.95 2.73
N ASP A 41 -1.71 7.06 2.11
CA ASP A 41 -0.73 8.00 2.66
C ASP A 41 -1.29 8.67 3.92
N THR A 42 -2.57 9.06 3.88
CA THR A 42 -3.28 9.61 5.05
C THR A 42 -3.32 8.62 6.21
N ILE A 43 -3.69 7.36 5.95
CA ILE A 43 -3.78 6.32 6.98
C ILE A 43 -2.42 6.01 7.59
N LYS A 44 -1.34 6.06 6.80
CA LYS A 44 0.02 5.73 7.22
C LYS A 44 0.81 6.94 7.72
N TRP A 45 0.21 8.12 7.79
CA TRP A 45 0.92 9.37 8.10
C TRP A 45 1.69 9.32 9.43
N ASN A 46 1.13 8.63 10.43
CA ASN A 46 1.76 8.46 11.75
C ASN A 46 2.59 7.17 11.90
N ASN A 47 2.66 6.33 10.87
CA ASN A 47 3.32 5.03 10.97
C ASN A 47 4.84 5.20 10.79
N ILE A 48 5.62 4.62 11.70
CA ILE A 48 7.08 4.61 11.64
C ILE A 48 7.58 3.22 11.24
N CYS A 49 8.56 3.16 10.34
CA CYS A 49 9.21 1.91 9.95
C CYS A 49 10.62 1.85 10.53
N ILE A 50 10.88 0.84 11.36
CA ILE A 50 12.20 0.58 11.95
C ILE A 50 12.83 -0.61 11.23
N ILE A 51 14.04 -0.42 10.71
CA ILE A 51 14.76 -1.41 9.90
C ILE A 51 16.02 -1.85 10.67
N GLY A 52 16.47 -3.08 10.42
CA GLY A 52 17.70 -3.63 11.01
C GLY A 52 17.47 -4.40 12.31
N ILE A 53 16.22 -4.54 12.75
CA ILE A 53 15.87 -5.31 13.96
C ILE A 53 15.96 -6.82 13.66
N PRO A 54 16.79 -7.59 14.39
CA PRO A 54 16.85 -9.04 14.30
C PRO A 54 15.47 -9.67 14.55
N GLU A 55 15.11 -10.70 13.77
CA GLU A 55 13.82 -11.40 13.92
C GLU A 55 13.65 -12.04 15.30
N GLU A 56 14.73 -12.62 15.84
CA GLU A 56 14.71 -13.29 17.14
C GLU A 56 14.49 -12.33 18.30
N GLU A 57 15.00 -11.11 18.19
CA GLU A 57 14.84 -10.08 19.20
C GLU A 57 13.38 -9.62 19.30
N GLU A 58 12.75 -9.36 18.16
CA GLU A 58 11.33 -9.00 18.11
C GLU A 58 10.43 -10.19 18.53
N ARG A 59 10.71 -11.41 18.07
CA ARG A 59 9.94 -12.60 18.45
C ARG A 59 10.03 -12.93 19.94
N GLY A 60 11.19 -12.67 20.57
CA GLY A 60 11.42 -12.95 21.99
C GLY A 60 10.81 -11.91 22.93
N LYS A 61 10.91 -10.63 22.58
CA LYS A 61 10.49 -9.51 23.43
C LYS A 61 9.12 -8.92 23.05
N GLY A 62 8.69 -9.09 21.81
CA GLY A 62 7.57 -8.38 21.19
C GLY A 62 8.00 -7.03 20.60
N ALA A 63 7.35 -6.61 19.51
CA ALA A 63 7.65 -5.37 18.80
C ALA A 63 7.56 -4.10 19.67
N GLU A 64 6.57 -4.01 20.57
CA GLU A 64 6.41 -2.87 21.48
C GLU A 64 7.61 -2.70 22.42
N ARG A 65 8.07 -3.80 23.04
CA ARG A 65 9.23 -3.76 23.94
C ARG A 65 10.52 -3.41 23.22
N VAL A 66 10.68 -3.87 21.99
CA VAL A 66 11.83 -3.49 21.16
C VAL A 66 11.79 -1.99 20.87
N LEU A 67 10.61 -1.42 20.58
CA LEU A 67 10.45 0.01 20.38
C LEU A 67 10.78 0.81 21.65
N GLU A 68 10.27 0.40 22.81
CA GLU A 68 10.60 1.02 24.11
C GLU A 68 12.11 1.03 24.37
N GLN A 69 12.79 -0.09 24.11
CA GLN A 69 14.24 -0.20 24.27
C GLN A 69 14.98 0.77 23.32
N ILE A 70 14.57 0.85 22.06
CA ILE A 70 15.17 1.77 21.07
C ILE A 70 15.00 3.23 21.52
N ILE A 71 13.82 3.61 22.00
CA ILE A 71 13.54 4.96 22.50
C ILE A 71 14.42 5.25 23.73
N ALA A 72 14.51 4.33 24.68
CA ALA A 72 15.32 4.52 25.88
C ALA A 72 16.83 4.66 25.58
N GLU A 73 17.35 3.85 24.64
CA GLU A 73 18.77 3.85 24.28
C GLU A 73 19.18 5.06 23.43
N ASN A 74 18.32 5.49 22.48
CA ASN A 74 18.68 6.53 21.50
C ASN A 74 18.07 7.90 21.82
N PHE A 75 16.91 7.92 22.47
CA PHE A 75 16.14 9.13 22.76
C PHE A 75 15.73 9.19 24.25
N PRO A 76 16.69 9.24 25.19
CA PRO A 76 16.41 9.14 26.63
C PRO A 76 15.57 10.28 27.19
N ASN A 77 15.48 11.41 26.49
CA ASN A 77 14.58 12.52 26.85
C ASN A 77 13.14 12.23 26.40
N LEU A 78 12.98 11.56 25.26
CA LEU A 78 11.69 11.16 24.71
C LEU A 78 11.03 10.06 25.56
N GLY A 79 11.83 9.12 26.09
CA GLY A 79 11.34 8.09 27.01
C GLY A 79 10.87 8.61 28.37
N LYS A 80 11.16 9.88 28.71
CA LYS A 80 10.67 10.55 29.94
C LYS A 80 9.37 11.32 29.69
N GLU A 81 9.11 11.69 28.43
CA GLU A 81 7.85 12.30 27.99
C GLU A 81 6.86 11.16 27.72
N THR A 82 6.09 10.80 28.74
CA THR A 82 5.17 9.65 28.80
C THR A 82 3.95 9.72 27.87
N ASP A 83 3.90 10.68 26.94
CA ASP A 83 2.71 10.96 26.12
C ASP A 83 2.71 10.19 24.78
N ILE A 84 3.69 9.31 24.55
CA ILE A 84 3.74 8.51 23.32
C ILE A 84 2.82 7.30 23.46
N GLU A 85 1.65 7.40 22.86
CA GLU A 85 0.70 6.29 22.75
C GLU A 85 0.99 5.46 21.49
N ILE A 86 1.43 4.22 21.70
CA ILE A 86 1.61 3.24 20.61
C ILE A 86 0.28 2.52 20.41
N GLN A 87 -0.34 2.68 19.23
CA GLN A 87 -1.59 1.98 18.90
C GLN A 87 -1.34 0.52 18.52
N GLU A 88 -0.29 0.27 17.72
CA GLU A 88 0.09 -1.06 17.27
C GLU A 88 1.58 -1.06 16.91
N ALA A 89 2.30 -2.09 17.33
CA ALA A 89 3.64 -2.39 16.83
C ALA A 89 3.68 -3.83 16.32
N GLN A 90 4.13 -4.01 15.09
CA GLN A 90 4.22 -5.33 14.46
C GLN A 90 5.33 -5.39 13.43
N ARG A 91 5.86 -6.60 13.22
CA ARG A 91 6.81 -6.85 12.15
C ARG A 91 6.09 -6.95 10.81
N ASN A 92 6.64 -6.29 9.79
CA ASN A 92 6.12 -6.33 8.43
C ASN A 92 7.23 -6.71 7.43
N PRO A 93 7.05 -7.78 6.62
CA PRO A 93 5.95 -8.74 6.65
C PRO A 93 5.99 -9.63 7.91
N LEU A 94 4.80 -10.03 8.40
CA LEU A 94 4.65 -10.86 9.60
C LEU A 94 5.35 -12.23 9.48
N ARG A 95 5.51 -12.73 8.26
CA ARG A 95 6.24 -13.97 7.99
C ARG A 95 7.33 -13.73 6.97
N HIS A 96 8.54 -14.18 7.31
CA HIS A 96 9.63 -14.28 6.37
C HIS A 96 9.29 -15.34 5.32
N ASN A 97 9.28 -14.96 4.04
CA ASN A 97 9.11 -15.93 2.96
C ASN A 97 10.47 -16.60 2.69
N LEU A 98 10.67 -17.79 3.26
CA LEU A 98 11.89 -18.59 3.08
C LEU A 98 12.19 -18.96 1.62
N ASN A 99 11.19 -18.90 0.73
CA ASN A 99 11.36 -19.18 -0.70
C ASN A 99 11.76 -17.95 -1.51
N ARG A 100 11.87 -16.78 -0.89
CA ARG A 100 12.39 -15.58 -1.55
C ARG A 100 13.91 -15.69 -1.59
N SER A 101 14.47 -15.95 -2.76
CA SER A 101 15.93 -15.86 -2.95
C SER A 101 16.40 -14.48 -2.50
N SER A 102 17.29 -14.44 -1.52
CA SER A 102 18.08 -13.25 -1.22
C SER A 102 18.89 -12.92 -2.47
N ALA A 103 18.60 -11.77 -3.08
CA ALA A 103 19.39 -11.24 -4.19
C ALA A 103 20.77 -10.78 -3.69
#